data_AF-A0A935IST2-F1
#
_entry.id   AF-A0A935IST2-F1
#
_cell.length_a   1.000
_cell.length_b   1.000
_cell.length_c   1.000
_cell.angle_alpha   90.00
_cell.angle_beta   90.00
_cell.angle_gamma   90.00
#
_symmetry.space_group_name_H-M   'P 1'
#
loop_
_entity.id
_entity.type
_entity.pdbx_description
1 polymer ?
#
loop_
_entity_poly.entity_id
_entity_poly.type
_entity_poly.pdbx_seq_one_letter_code
_entity_poly.pdbx_strand_id
1 'polypeptide(L)'
;MPYSLSEEQIDFILNDIKIRGIEIEKLQINLLDHVCCLLEEKMNEGDDFEACYKRTIEEFHENNLSELEKETKGLLRSKHYYTIKNILYIVFIASLSYNIYAGTKMAIRRIDENKFMNENFLIKDATLKEGYEGLNNQLKSQFPKAPLNNYICVCFLSKPMSITEREIFGMDTSETNRWQIQSIQRYKRLDSLAGVHGEKALFVAAFQNSDYATGNFITELKTQTKNLIYVTEQNKLLSGYMNSKKINCITIPSYFVLDQTGKIVYDCKYPTAGIFFLSLYFNRLSK
;
A
#
# COMPACT_ATOMS: atom_id res chain seq x y z
N MET A 1 4.61 75.67 19.32
CA MET A 1 4.17 74.27 19.19
C MET A 1 5.09 73.61 18.19
N PRO A 2 5.42 72.31 18.29
CA PRO A 2 6.18 71.64 17.23
C PRO A 2 5.41 71.75 15.91
N TYR A 3 6.13 71.97 14.81
CA TYR A 3 5.53 72.03 13.49
C TYR A 3 4.97 70.65 13.13
N SER A 4 3.76 70.60 12.57
CA SER A 4 3.13 69.34 12.16
C SER A 4 3.06 69.28 10.64
N LEU A 5 3.66 68.23 10.07
CA LEU A 5 3.66 68.02 8.62
C LEU A 5 2.26 67.70 8.10
N SER A 6 1.91 68.21 6.92
CA SER A 6 0.66 67.86 6.24
C SER A 6 0.77 66.48 5.58
N GLU A 7 -0.39 65.84 5.32
CA GLU A 7 -0.44 64.57 4.60
C GLU A 7 0.23 64.66 3.21
N GLU A 8 0.07 65.79 2.52
CA GLU A 8 0.72 66.04 1.22
C GLU A 8 2.26 66.08 1.31
N GLN A 9 2.80 66.63 2.41
CA GLN A 9 4.25 66.66 2.67
C GLN A 9 4.79 65.27 3.00
N ILE A 10 4.04 64.48 3.77
CA ILE A 10 4.39 63.09 4.10
C ILE A 10 4.40 62.23 2.82
N ASP A 11 3.39 62.39 1.97
CA ASP A 11 3.30 61.68 0.68
C ASP A 11 4.44 62.08 -0.26
N PHE A 12 4.83 63.35 -0.28
CA PHE A 12 5.98 63.83 -1.03
C PHE A 12 7.28 63.14 -0.58
N ILE A 13 7.54 63.10 0.73
CA ILE A 13 8.74 62.46 1.31
C ILE A 13 8.77 60.97 0.97
N LEU A 14 7.64 60.27 1.13
CA LEU A 14 7.53 58.84 0.84
C LEU A 14 7.76 58.54 -0.65
N ASN A 15 7.23 59.37 -1.55
CA ASN A 15 7.44 59.19 -2.98
C ASN A 15 8.89 59.46 -3.39
N ASP A 16 9.55 60.47 -2.80
CA ASP A 16 10.96 60.75 -3.08
C ASP A 16 11.88 59.59 -2.59
N ILE A 17 11.61 59.04 -1.40
CA ILE A 17 12.31 57.85 -0.88
C ILE A 17 12.18 56.66 -1.84
N LYS A 18 10.99 56.44 -2.42
CA LYS A 18 10.73 55.37 -3.40
C LYS A 18 11.45 55.62 -4.73
N ILE A 19 11.38 56.84 -5.27
CA ILE A 19 12.03 57.22 -6.54
C ILE A 19 13.56 57.06 -6.45
N ARG A 20 14.13 57.26 -5.27
CA ARG A 20 15.56 57.09 -4.98
C ARG A 20 16.03 55.63 -4.89
N GLY A 21 15.15 54.66 -5.12
CA GLY A 21 15.51 53.26 -5.33
C GLY A 21 15.51 52.39 -4.08
N ILE A 22 14.88 52.82 -2.98
CA ILE A 22 14.69 51.98 -1.79
C ILE A 22 13.46 51.10 -2.03
N GLU A 23 13.66 49.80 -2.27
CA GLU A 23 12.56 48.87 -2.56
C GLU A 23 11.97 48.22 -1.29
N ILE A 24 12.75 48.19 -0.19
CA ILE A 24 12.35 47.51 1.04
C ILE A 24 11.34 48.37 1.81
N GLU A 25 10.08 47.96 1.82
CA GLU A 25 8.96 48.66 2.48
C GLU A 25 9.24 49.03 3.94
N LYS A 26 9.82 48.11 4.72
CA LYS A 26 10.18 48.37 6.12
C LYS A 26 11.26 49.46 6.28
N LEU A 27 12.18 49.55 5.31
CA LEU A 27 13.21 50.59 5.29
C LEU A 27 12.61 51.92 4.85
N GLN A 28 11.67 51.93 3.90
CA GLN A 28 10.92 53.13 3.50
C GLN A 28 10.19 53.74 4.70
N ILE A 29 9.47 52.91 5.48
CA ILE A 29 8.71 53.37 6.65
C ILE A 29 9.64 53.94 7.74
N ASN A 30 10.75 53.27 8.03
CA ASN A 30 11.70 53.76 9.02
C ASN A 30 12.39 55.08 8.60
N LEU A 31 12.71 55.22 7.31
CA LEU A 31 13.30 56.45 6.78
C LEU A 31 12.29 57.58 6.73
N LEU A 32 11.05 57.28 6.35
CA LEU A 32 9.94 58.24 6.39
C LEU A 32 9.76 58.78 7.81
N ASP A 33 9.63 57.90 8.80
CA ASP A 33 9.45 58.28 10.20
C ASP A 33 10.60 59.17 10.70
N HIS A 34 11.83 58.79 10.39
CA HIS A 34 13.00 59.54 10.84
C HIS A 34 13.14 60.91 10.15
N VAL A 35 12.85 60.99 8.85
CA VAL A 35 12.85 62.25 8.11
C VAL A 35 11.72 63.17 8.58
N CYS A 36 10.53 62.62 8.84
CA CYS A 36 9.41 63.38 9.40
C CYS A 36 9.78 63.98 10.76
N CYS A 37 10.30 63.18 11.70
CA CYS A 37 10.72 63.69 13.01
C CYS A 37 11.74 64.84 12.92
N LEU A 38 12.71 64.75 12.01
CA LEU A 38 13.74 65.79 11.85
C LEU A 38 13.19 67.08 11.24
N LEU A 39 12.20 66.98 10.34
CA LEU A 39 11.56 68.15 9.76
C LEU A 39 10.67 68.85 10.79
N GLU A 40 9.92 68.09 11.58
CA GLU A 40 9.09 68.64 12.66
C GLU A 40 9.92 69.36 13.74
N GLU A 41 11.17 68.92 13.94
CA GLU A 41 12.12 69.57 14.86
C GLU A 41 12.79 70.81 14.26
N LYS A 42 13.08 70.81 12.95
CA LYS A 42 13.82 71.90 12.26
C LYS A 42 12.93 73.01 11.70
N MET A 43 11.63 72.76 11.49
CA MET A 43 10.72 73.73 10.88
C MET A 43 10.01 74.61 11.91
N ASN A 44 9.88 75.92 11.61
CA ASN A 44 9.04 76.87 12.34
C ASN A 44 7.88 77.38 11.46
N GLU A 45 6.87 77.99 12.10
CA GLU A 45 5.75 78.62 11.38
C GLU A 45 6.25 79.71 10.42
N GLY A 46 6.12 79.46 9.12
CA GLY A 46 6.54 80.37 8.04
C GLY A 46 7.77 79.93 7.24
N ASP A 47 8.42 78.82 7.63
CA ASP A 47 9.56 78.26 6.89
C ASP A 47 9.13 77.54 5.59
N ASP A 48 9.99 77.59 4.57
CA ASP A 48 9.82 76.87 3.31
C ASP A 48 10.15 75.38 3.49
N PHE A 49 9.11 74.54 3.36
CA PHE A 49 9.20 73.09 3.44
C PHE A 49 10.23 72.51 2.47
N GLU A 50 10.26 72.96 1.21
CA GLU A 50 11.12 72.38 0.20
C GLU A 50 12.60 72.65 0.49
N ALA A 51 12.90 73.88 0.92
CA ALA A 51 14.25 74.27 1.33
C ALA A 51 14.73 73.56 2.61
N CYS A 52 13.83 73.31 3.57
CA CYS A 52 14.16 72.56 4.79
C CYS A 52 14.33 71.06 4.50
N TYR A 53 13.45 70.49 3.68
CA TYR A 53 13.53 69.11 3.21
C TYR A 53 14.84 68.83 2.49
N LYS A 54 15.23 69.72 1.56
CA LYS A 54 16.47 69.58 0.80
C LYS A 54 17.70 69.53 1.70
N ARG A 55 17.76 70.35 2.75
CA ARG A 55 18.88 70.32 3.72
C ARG A 55 18.87 69.05 4.56
N THR A 56 17.69 68.64 5.04
CA THR A 56 17.54 67.42 5.84
C THR A 56 17.93 66.17 5.05
N ILE A 57 17.53 66.07 3.77
CA ILE A 57 17.90 64.92 2.94
C ILE A 57 19.39 64.96 2.57
N GLU A 58 19.98 66.13 2.32
CA GLU A 58 21.43 66.25 2.07
C GLU A 58 22.28 65.76 3.26
N GLU A 59 21.83 65.98 4.50
CA GLU A 59 22.48 65.45 5.72
C GLU A 59 22.40 63.91 5.84
N PHE A 60 21.35 63.28 5.32
CA PHE A 60 21.24 61.81 5.26
C PHE A 60 22.16 61.18 4.21
N HIS A 61 22.58 61.96 3.22
CA HIS A 61 23.20 61.47 1.99
C HIS A 61 24.74 61.31 2.06
N GLU A 62 25.39 61.53 3.21
CA GLU A 62 26.82 61.16 3.35
C GLU A 62 27.04 59.63 3.30
N ASN A 63 26.01 58.81 3.51
CA ASN A 63 26.09 57.34 3.43
C ASN A 63 25.03 56.77 2.47
N ASN A 64 25.48 56.19 1.34
CA ASN A 64 24.62 55.70 0.26
C ASN A 64 23.63 54.61 0.73
N LEU A 65 22.33 54.94 0.80
CA LEU A 65 21.21 54.05 1.16
C LEU A 65 21.16 52.73 0.36
N SER A 66 21.69 52.72 -0.87
CA SER A 66 21.79 51.50 -1.70
C SER A 66 22.76 50.44 -1.14
N GLU A 67 23.71 50.84 -0.30
CA GLU A 67 24.72 49.96 0.29
C GLU A 67 24.14 49.19 1.49
N LEU A 68 23.34 49.88 2.32
CA LEU A 68 22.57 49.28 3.42
C LEU A 68 21.58 48.22 2.92
N GLU A 69 20.96 48.44 1.76
CA GLU A 69 20.06 47.47 1.15
C GLU A 69 20.80 46.22 0.64
N LYS A 70 22.01 46.38 0.09
CA LYS A 70 22.85 45.24 -0.34
C LYS A 70 23.31 44.39 0.85
N GLU A 71 23.74 45.02 1.94
CA GLU A 71 24.12 44.31 3.17
C GLU A 71 22.94 43.56 3.79
N THR A 72 21.77 44.21 3.85
CA THR A 72 20.53 43.61 4.36
C THR A 72 20.08 42.41 3.52
N LYS A 73 20.12 42.53 2.18
CA LYS A 73 19.83 41.41 1.25
C LYS A 73 20.85 40.26 1.42
N GLY A 74 22.12 40.56 1.68
CA GLY A 74 23.17 39.56 1.93
C GLY A 74 22.97 38.77 3.23
N LEU A 75 22.61 39.46 4.32
CA LEU A 75 22.33 38.85 5.62
C LEU A 75 21.08 37.96 5.58
N LEU A 76 20.01 38.40 4.90
CA LEU A 76 18.80 37.60 4.72
C LEU A 76 19.10 36.32 3.92
N ARG A 77 19.84 36.43 2.80
CA ARG A 77 20.19 35.29 1.94
C ARG A 77 21.04 34.25 2.67
N SER A 78 22.00 34.67 3.48
CA SER A 78 22.86 33.75 4.24
C SER A 78 22.09 32.99 5.34
N LYS A 79 21.19 33.67 6.07
CA LYS A 79 20.35 33.06 7.11
C LYS A 79 19.44 31.96 6.55
N HIS A 80 18.77 32.23 5.44
CA HIS A 80 17.89 31.24 4.80
C HIS A 80 18.66 30.06 4.20
N TYR A 81 19.87 30.28 3.69
CA TYR A 81 20.72 29.21 3.14
C TYR A 81 21.05 28.12 4.18
N TYR A 82 21.49 28.52 5.38
CA TYR A 82 21.82 27.56 6.44
C TYR A 82 20.58 26.84 6.98
N THR A 83 19.45 27.53 7.10
CA THR A 83 18.18 26.91 7.50
C THR A 83 17.75 25.84 6.50
N ILE A 84 17.76 26.14 5.21
CA ILE A 84 17.39 25.19 4.14
C ILE A 84 18.36 24.00 4.12
N LYS A 85 19.67 24.24 4.25
CA LYS A 85 20.69 23.19 4.30
C LYS A 85 20.43 22.22 5.46
N ASN A 86 20.14 22.72 6.66
CA ASN A 86 19.87 21.88 7.83
C ASN A 86 18.58 21.07 7.68
N ILE A 87 17.51 21.67 7.12
CA ILE A 87 16.26 20.96 6.83
C ILE A 87 16.51 19.81 5.83
N LEU A 88 17.28 20.06 4.78
CA LEU A 88 17.60 19.05 3.76
C LEU A 88 18.33 17.85 4.36
N TYR A 89 19.29 18.08 5.27
CA TYR A 89 19.98 17.00 5.99
C TYR A 89 19.02 16.17 6.86
N ILE A 90 18.12 16.82 7.58
CA ILE A 90 17.14 16.12 8.43
C ILE A 90 16.20 15.24 7.58
N VAL A 91 15.67 15.79 6.48
CA VAL A 91 14.79 15.04 5.57
C VAL A 91 15.52 13.86 4.93
N PHE A 92 16.79 14.05 4.55
CA PHE A 92 17.62 12.98 3.98
C PHE A 92 17.83 11.83 4.98
N ILE A 93 18.22 12.15 6.22
CA ILE A 93 18.43 11.14 7.28
C ILE A 93 17.11 10.43 7.61
N ALA A 94 16.00 11.17 7.72
CA ALA A 94 14.69 10.59 7.97
C ALA A 94 14.26 9.63 6.86
N SER A 95 14.48 10.00 5.59
CA SER A 95 14.19 9.14 4.44
C SER A 95 15.03 7.86 4.43
N LEU A 96 16.34 7.97 4.68
CA LEU A 96 17.23 6.82 4.74
C LEU A 96 16.81 5.86 5.87
N SER A 97 16.51 6.42 7.04
CA SER A 97 16.06 5.68 8.23
C SER A 97 14.75 4.93 7.97
N TYR A 98 13.79 5.59 7.31
CA TYR A 98 12.52 4.97 6.92
C TYR A 98 12.71 3.78 5.97
N ASN A 99 13.56 3.95 4.94
CA ASN A 99 13.83 2.88 3.97
C ASN A 99 14.53 1.68 4.62
N ILE A 100 15.49 1.90 5.52
CA ILE A 100 16.15 0.84 6.29
C ILE A 100 15.13 0.13 7.22
N TYR A 101 14.28 0.88 7.92
CA TYR A 101 13.22 0.31 8.75
C TYR A 101 12.22 -0.53 7.95
N ALA A 102 11.75 -0.02 6.80
CA ALA A 102 10.86 -0.75 5.91
C ALA A 102 11.52 -2.03 5.37
N GLY A 103 12.78 -1.95 4.96
CA GLY A 103 13.58 -3.10 4.50
C GLY A 103 13.75 -4.17 5.58
N THR A 104 14.14 -3.77 6.79
CA THR A 104 14.30 -4.70 7.93
C THR A 104 12.96 -5.33 8.34
N LYS A 105 11.87 -4.55 8.38
CA LYS A 105 10.52 -5.07 8.64
C LYS A 105 10.08 -6.10 7.59
N MET A 106 10.37 -5.88 6.30
CA MET A 106 10.11 -6.85 5.25
C MET A 106 10.96 -8.12 5.38
N ALA A 107 12.24 -7.98 5.75
CA ALA A 107 13.13 -9.11 5.97
C ALA A 107 12.70 -9.97 7.16
N ILE A 108 12.33 -9.34 8.29
CA ILE A 108 11.79 -10.02 9.47
C ILE A 108 10.50 -10.74 9.09
N ARG A 109 9.58 -10.09 8.36
CA ARG A 109 8.35 -10.74 7.91
C ARG A 109 8.62 -11.98 7.06
N ARG A 110 9.62 -11.94 6.16
CA ARG A 110 10.04 -13.11 5.37
C ARG A 110 10.65 -14.21 6.23
N ILE A 111 11.43 -13.87 7.26
CA ILE A 111 12.01 -14.84 8.19
C ILE A 111 10.93 -15.49 9.05
N ASP A 112 9.99 -14.70 9.58
CA ASP A 112 8.85 -15.18 10.33
C ASP A 112 7.94 -16.04 9.46
N GLU A 113 7.68 -15.63 8.21
CA GLU A 113 7.00 -16.47 7.22
C GLU A 113 7.77 -17.78 7.03
N ASN A 114 9.09 -17.76 6.82
CA ASN A 114 9.88 -18.99 6.64
C ASN A 114 9.89 -19.90 7.89
N LYS A 115 9.97 -19.33 9.09
CA LYS A 115 9.95 -20.08 10.36
C LYS A 115 8.58 -20.68 10.62
N PHE A 116 7.52 -19.89 10.41
CA PHE A 116 6.14 -20.33 10.45
C PHE A 116 5.86 -21.43 9.43
N MET A 117 6.48 -21.37 8.25
CA MET A 117 6.41 -22.43 7.25
C MET A 117 7.12 -23.68 7.77
N ASN A 118 8.35 -23.60 8.29
CA ASN A 118 9.04 -24.79 8.80
C ASN A 118 8.32 -25.47 9.97
N GLU A 119 7.69 -24.70 10.86
CA GLU A 119 6.97 -25.23 12.02
C GLU A 119 5.57 -25.77 11.67
N ASN A 120 4.89 -25.21 10.65
CA ASN A 120 3.56 -25.67 10.23
C ASN A 120 3.56 -26.68 9.07
N PHE A 121 4.70 -26.86 8.40
CA PHE A 121 4.89 -27.84 7.33
C PHE A 121 5.40 -29.18 7.84
N LEU A 122 5.43 -29.41 9.17
CA LEU A 122 5.77 -30.73 9.69
C LEU A 122 4.81 -31.76 9.07
N ILE A 123 5.37 -32.50 8.12
CA ILE A 123 4.74 -33.49 7.27
C ILE A 123 4.08 -34.48 8.21
N LYS A 124 2.75 -34.41 8.35
CA LYS A 124 2.04 -35.58 8.85
C LYS A 124 2.11 -36.58 7.71
N ASP A 125 2.81 -37.70 7.94
CA ASP A 125 2.98 -38.85 7.03
C ASP A 125 1.66 -39.59 6.72
N ALA A 126 0.58 -38.83 6.55
CA ALA A 126 -0.71 -39.32 6.18
C ALA A 126 -0.70 -39.68 4.69
N THR A 127 -0.92 -40.95 4.41
CA THR A 127 -1.10 -41.46 3.04
C THR A 127 -2.58 -41.73 2.82
N LEU A 128 -3.17 -41.09 1.82
CA LEU A 128 -4.60 -41.19 1.52
C LEU A 128 -4.89 -42.28 0.49
N LYS A 129 -4.42 -43.52 0.73
CA LYS A 129 -4.35 -44.57 -0.30
C LYS A 129 -5.66 -44.79 -1.07
N GLU A 130 -6.76 -45.13 -0.39
CA GLU A 130 -8.04 -45.41 -1.05
C GLU A 130 -8.64 -44.19 -1.76
N GLY A 131 -8.56 -43.02 -1.12
CA GLY A 131 -9.07 -41.77 -1.70
C GLY A 131 -8.26 -41.33 -2.92
N TYR A 132 -6.94 -41.51 -2.85
CA TYR A 132 -6.02 -41.21 -3.93
C TYR A 132 -6.20 -42.15 -5.12
N GLU A 133 -6.37 -43.45 -4.90
CA GLU A 133 -6.66 -44.41 -5.97
C GLU A 133 -7.95 -44.05 -6.71
N GLY A 134 -9.02 -43.70 -5.97
CA GLY A 134 -10.28 -43.22 -6.55
C GLY A 134 -10.10 -41.95 -7.39
N LEU A 135 -9.41 -40.94 -6.84
CA LEU A 135 -9.08 -39.71 -7.54
C LEU A 135 -8.27 -39.98 -8.82
N ASN A 136 -7.20 -40.77 -8.72
CA ASN A 136 -6.28 -41.06 -9.82
C ASN A 136 -6.99 -41.81 -10.96
N ASN A 137 -7.86 -42.77 -10.62
CA ASN A 137 -8.66 -43.48 -11.62
C ASN A 137 -9.60 -42.55 -12.38
N GLN A 138 -10.25 -41.62 -11.68
CA GLN A 138 -11.12 -40.62 -12.30
C GLN A 138 -10.33 -39.65 -13.19
N LEU A 139 -9.16 -39.18 -12.73
CA LEU A 139 -8.28 -38.30 -13.50
C LEU A 139 -7.78 -38.99 -14.78
N LYS A 140 -7.36 -40.26 -14.70
CA LYS A 140 -6.93 -41.05 -15.87
C LYS A 140 -8.07 -41.29 -16.87
N SER A 141 -9.28 -41.54 -16.36
CA SER A 141 -10.48 -41.73 -17.20
C SER A 141 -10.84 -40.45 -17.95
N GLN A 142 -10.83 -39.29 -17.26
CA GLN A 142 -11.17 -38.01 -17.87
C GLN A 142 -10.06 -37.42 -18.75
N PHE A 143 -8.80 -37.68 -18.41
CA PHE A 143 -7.63 -37.13 -19.10
C PHE A 143 -6.57 -38.20 -19.36
N PRO A 144 -6.80 -39.15 -20.29
CA PRO A 144 -5.91 -40.29 -20.53
C PRO A 144 -4.49 -39.89 -21.00
N LYS A 145 -4.36 -38.68 -21.56
CA LYS A 145 -3.13 -38.13 -22.13
C LYS A 145 -2.45 -37.09 -21.24
N ALA A 146 -3.05 -36.71 -20.11
CA ALA A 146 -2.42 -35.75 -19.22
C ALA A 146 -1.21 -36.42 -18.55
N PRO A 147 -0.02 -35.80 -18.59
CA PRO A 147 1.08 -36.27 -17.75
C PRO A 147 0.58 -36.18 -16.30
N LEU A 148 0.62 -37.32 -15.59
CA LEU A 148 0.42 -37.33 -14.15
C LEU A 148 1.62 -36.61 -13.56
N ASN A 149 1.46 -35.30 -13.36
CA ASN A 149 2.44 -34.46 -12.71
C ASN A 149 2.87 -35.11 -11.39
N ASN A 150 4.10 -34.83 -10.97
CA ASN A 150 4.66 -35.37 -9.72
C ASN A 150 3.79 -35.06 -8.50
N TYR A 151 2.98 -34.01 -8.59
CA TYR A 151 2.11 -33.54 -7.53
C TYR A 151 0.68 -33.29 -8.02
N ILE A 152 -0.29 -33.55 -7.13
CA ILE A 152 -1.69 -33.19 -7.33
C ILE A 152 -2.09 -32.23 -6.21
N CYS A 153 -2.37 -30.98 -6.55
CA CYS A 153 -2.96 -30.00 -5.66
C CYS A 153 -4.47 -30.19 -5.62
N VAL A 154 -4.98 -30.65 -4.48
CA VAL A 154 -6.41 -30.85 -4.25
C VAL A 154 -6.96 -29.66 -3.47
N CYS A 155 -8.03 -29.07 -4.00
CA CYS A 155 -8.81 -28.04 -3.35
C CYS A 155 -10.21 -28.56 -3.08
N PHE A 156 -10.58 -28.67 -1.79
CA PHE A 156 -11.96 -28.87 -1.40
C PHE A 156 -12.55 -27.53 -0.95
N LEU A 157 -13.51 -27.03 -1.71
CA LEU A 157 -14.38 -25.95 -1.25
C LEU A 157 -15.79 -26.52 -1.13
N SER A 158 -16.53 -26.02 -0.14
CA SER A 158 -17.95 -26.33 -0.03
C SER A 158 -18.64 -25.99 -1.35
N LYS A 159 -19.65 -26.78 -1.71
CA LYS A 159 -20.62 -26.37 -2.72
C LYS A 159 -21.37 -25.11 -2.23
N PRO A 160 -21.96 -24.31 -3.13
CA PRO A 160 -22.96 -23.34 -2.72
C PRO A 160 -24.03 -24.01 -1.86
N MET A 161 -24.35 -23.32 -0.76
CA MET A 161 -25.34 -23.74 0.21
C MET A 161 -26.69 -23.89 -0.48
N SER A 162 -27.33 -25.06 -0.34
CA SER A 162 -28.67 -25.30 -0.87
C SER A 162 -29.70 -24.37 -0.22
N ILE A 163 -30.90 -24.23 -0.82
CA ILE A 163 -32.00 -23.46 -0.21
C ILE A 163 -32.27 -23.93 1.22
N THR A 164 -32.38 -25.25 1.40
CA THR A 164 -32.65 -25.86 2.71
C THR A 164 -31.54 -25.61 3.71
N GLU A 165 -30.27 -25.69 3.31
CA GLU A 165 -29.15 -25.36 4.20
C GLU A 165 -29.16 -23.87 4.58
N ARG A 166 -29.50 -22.97 3.65
CA ARG A 166 -29.62 -21.53 3.95
C ARG A 166 -30.67 -21.25 5.02
N GLU A 167 -31.83 -21.90 4.89
CA GLU A 167 -32.91 -21.81 5.88
C GLU A 167 -32.48 -22.34 7.24
N ILE A 168 -31.78 -23.49 7.28
CA ILE A 168 -31.23 -24.07 8.52
C ILE A 168 -30.23 -23.14 9.20
N PHE A 169 -29.35 -22.49 8.43
CA PHE A 169 -28.33 -21.59 8.96
C PHE A 169 -28.83 -20.15 9.17
N GLY A 170 -30.08 -19.85 8.84
CA GLY A 170 -30.65 -18.50 8.94
C GLY A 170 -29.93 -17.47 8.05
N MET A 171 -29.27 -17.91 6.98
CA MET A 171 -28.54 -17.03 6.07
C MET A 171 -29.48 -16.36 5.10
N ASP A 172 -29.37 -15.04 4.97
CA ASP A 172 -30.12 -14.30 3.96
C ASP A 172 -29.52 -14.47 2.55
N THR A 173 -30.26 -13.99 1.55
CA THR A 173 -29.83 -14.03 0.14
C THR A 173 -28.53 -13.24 -0.09
N SER A 174 -28.29 -12.16 0.64
CA SER A 174 -27.11 -11.30 0.50
C SER A 174 -25.83 -11.98 1.00
N GLU A 175 -25.91 -12.70 2.12
CA GLU A 175 -24.82 -13.47 2.70
C GLU A 175 -24.44 -14.65 1.80
N THR A 176 -25.46 -15.34 1.29
CA THR A 176 -25.27 -16.41 0.31
C THR A 176 -24.55 -15.91 -0.94
N ASN A 177 -25.02 -14.79 -1.51
CA ASN A 177 -24.42 -14.21 -2.70
C ASN A 177 -22.96 -13.78 -2.45
N ARG A 178 -22.69 -13.15 -1.30
CA ARG A 178 -21.32 -12.80 -0.89
C ARG A 178 -20.44 -14.04 -0.81
N TRP A 179 -20.93 -15.11 -0.20
CA TRP A 179 -20.19 -16.36 -0.07
C TRP A 179 -19.92 -17.00 -1.44
N GLN A 180 -20.91 -17.05 -2.35
CA GLN A 180 -20.74 -17.59 -3.70
C GLN A 180 -19.71 -16.78 -4.51
N ILE A 181 -19.80 -15.45 -4.46
CA ILE A 181 -18.83 -14.55 -5.10
C ILE A 181 -17.42 -14.82 -4.57
N GLN A 182 -17.25 -14.94 -3.26
CA GLN A 182 -15.95 -15.24 -2.66
C GLN A 182 -15.41 -16.60 -3.10
N SER A 183 -16.27 -17.62 -3.17
CA SER A 183 -15.89 -18.95 -3.66
C SER A 183 -15.43 -18.92 -5.11
N ILE A 184 -16.17 -18.25 -6.00
CA ILE A 184 -15.76 -18.07 -7.41
C ILE A 184 -14.42 -17.35 -7.51
N GLN A 185 -14.21 -16.28 -6.73
CA GLN A 185 -12.94 -15.54 -6.73
C GLN A 185 -11.77 -16.40 -6.23
N ARG A 186 -12.00 -17.30 -5.27
CA ARG A 186 -10.97 -18.27 -4.84
C ARG A 186 -10.59 -19.21 -5.97
N TYR A 187 -11.56 -19.74 -6.70
CA TYR A 187 -11.29 -20.60 -7.85
C TYR A 187 -10.55 -19.87 -8.98
N LYS A 188 -10.89 -18.62 -9.28
CA LYS A 188 -10.15 -17.82 -10.26
C LYS A 188 -8.68 -17.63 -9.88
N ARG A 189 -8.42 -17.36 -8.59
CA ARG A 189 -7.05 -17.23 -8.10
C ARG A 189 -6.29 -18.56 -8.14
N LEU A 190 -6.96 -19.67 -7.84
CA LEU A 190 -6.38 -21.01 -7.97
C LEU A 190 -6.10 -21.35 -9.44
N ASP A 191 -6.98 -20.94 -10.36
CA ASP A 191 -6.83 -21.12 -11.81
C ASP A 191 -5.64 -20.33 -12.37
N SER A 192 -5.45 -19.08 -11.91
CA SER A 192 -4.24 -18.30 -12.20
C SER A 192 -2.98 -19.03 -11.70
N LEU A 193 -3.02 -19.59 -10.50
CA LEU A 193 -1.89 -20.34 -9.96
C LEU A 193 -1.61 -21.62 -10.75
N ALA A 194 -2.67 -22.32 -11.17
CA ALA A 194 -2.57 -23.49 -12.04
C ALA A 194 -1.98 -23.14 -13.41
N GLY A 195 -2.29 -21.97 -13.96
CA GLY A 195 -1.64 -21.49 -15.19
C GLY A 195 -0.14 -21.24 -15.05
N VAL A 196 0.34 -20.87 -13.85
CA VAL A 196 1.76 -20.60 -13.57
C VAL A 196 2.53 -21.87 -13.17
N HIS A 197 1.87 -22.83 -12.50
CA HIS A 197 2.53 -24.02 -11.94
C HIS A 197 1.99 -25.35 -12.49
N GLY A 198 1.23 -25.32 -13.59
CA GLY A 198 0.59 -26.50 -14.18
C GLY A 198 1.56 -27.56 -14.71
N GLU A 199 2.81 -27.21 -14.96
CA GLU A 199 3.89 -28.16 -15.28
C GLU A 199 4.41 -28.93 -14.05
N LYS A 200 4.21 -28.39 -12.85
CA LYS A 200 4.70 -28.96 -11.58
C LYS A 200 3.64 -29.80 -10.89
N ALA A 201 2.40 -29.33 -10.94
CA ALA A 201 1.28 -29.95 -10.24
C ALA A 201 -0.01 -29.87 -11.03
N LEU A 202 -0.82 -30.91 -10.91
CA LEU A 202 -2.19 -30.90 -11.40
C LEU A 202 -3.08 -30.21 -10.38
N PHE A 203 -3.88 -29.22 -10.79
CA PHE A 203 -4.77 -28.50 -9.89
C PHE A 203 -6.19 -29.02 -10.02
N VAL A 204 -6.69 -29.61 -8.94
CA VAL A 204 -7.95 -30.32 -8.88
C VAL A 204 -8.89 -29.64 -7.89
N ALA A 205 -10.03 -29.17 -8.40
CA ALA A 205 -11.20 -28.77 -7.63
C ALA A 205 -12.05 -30.02 -7.34
N ALA A 206 -12.00 -30.50 -6.10
CA ALA A 206 -12.66 -31.72 -5.65
C ALA A 206 -13.94 -31.41 -4.87
N PHE A 207 -15.01 -32.16 -5.18
CA PHE A 207 -16.32 -32.03 -4.54
C PHE A 207 -16.74 -33.36 -3.92
N GLN A 208 -17.41 -33.29 -2.77
CA GLN A 208 -17.93 -34.47 -2.07
C GLN A 208 -19.00 -35.21 -2.89
N ASN A 209 -19.92 -34.46 -3.50
CA ASN A 209 -21.11 -35.01 -4.14
C ASN A 209 -21.16 -34.62 -5.63
N SER A 210 -22.01 -35.31 -6.38
CA SER A 210 -22.34 -35.06 -7.78
C SER A 210 -23.79 -34.56 -7.94
N ASP A 211 -24.34 -33.94 -6.90
CA ASP A 211 -25.73 -33.43 -6.93
C ASP A 211 -25.93 -32.30 -7.96
N TYR A 212 -27.19 -32.03 -8.32
CA TYR A 212 -27.55 -31.04 -9.34
C TYR A 212 -26.98 -29.64 -9.04
N ALA A 213 -27.00 -29.22 -7.77
CA ALA A 213 -26.45 -27.94 -7.35
C ALA A 213 -24.93 -27.86 -7.58
N THR A 214 -24.21 -28.95 -7.26
CA THR A 214 -22.77 -29.07 -7.53
C THR A 214 -22.49 -29.05 -9.02
N GLY A 215 -23.30 -29.75 -9.83
CA GLY A 215 -23.18 -29.77 -11.29
C GLY A 215 -23.32 -28.37 -11.92
N ASN A 216 -24.34 -27.61 -11.50
CA ASN A 216 -24.54 -26.24 -11.98
C ASN A 216 -23.38 -25.32 -11.59
N PHE A 217 -22.91 -25.42 -10.35
CA PHE A 217 -21.78 -24.62 -9.86
C PHE A 217 -20.48 -24.94 -10.60
N ILE A 218 -20.20 -26.23 -10.84
CA ILE A 218 -19.05 -26.64 -11.65
C ILE A 218 -19.16 -26.10 -13.07
N THR A 219 -20.35 -26.13 -13.65
CA THR A 219 -20.60 -25.59 -15.00
C THR A 219 -20.30 -24.09 -15.03
N GLU A 220 -20.77 -23.33 -14.05
CA GLU A 220 -20.45 -21.91 -13.90
C GLU A 220 -18.94 -21.68 -13.78
N LEU A 221 -18.25 -22.44 -12.92
CA LEU A 221 -16.81 -22.30 -12.73
C LEU A 221 -16.00 -22.63 -13.98
N LYS A 222 -16.40 -23.66 -14.74
CA LYS A 222 -15.75 -24.05 -16.01
C LYS A 222 -15.81 -22.93 -17.06
N THR A 223 -16.83 -22.07 -17.03
CA THR A 223 -16.87 -20.90 -17.94
C THR A 223 -15.86 -19.82 -17.56
N GLN A 224 -15.36 -19.83 -16.32
CA GLN A 224 -14.54 -18.76 -15.74
C GLN A 224 -13.09 -19.18 -15.44
N THR A 225 -12.75 -20.45 -15.67
CA THR A 225 -11.44 -21.05 -15.35
C THR A 225 -11.02 -21.96 -16.51
N LYS A 226 -9.72 -22.13 -16.71
CA LYS A 226 -9.16 -22.87 -17.86
C LYS A 226 -8.21 -23.98 -17.49
N ASN A 227 -7.55 -23.85 -16.35
CA ASN A 227 -6.42 -24.68 -15.91
C ASN A 227 -6.81 -25.61 -14.75
N LEU A 228 -8.04 -25.51 -14.24
CA LEU A 228 -8.54 -26.37 -13.16
C LEU A 228 -9.25 -27.61 -13.70
N ILE A 229 -9.02 -28.73 -13.01
CA ILE A 229 -9.75 -29.98 -13.23
C ILE A 229 -10.82 -30.14 -12.16
N TYR A 230 -12.02 -30.53 -12.56
CA TYR A 230 -13.17 -30.65 -11.68
C TYR A 230 -13.51 -32.13 -11.49
N VAL A 231 -13.51 -32.60 -10.25
CA VAL A 231 -13.86 -33.99 -9.89
C VAL A 231 -14.91 -34.00 -8.79
N THR A 232 -15.88 -34.90 -8.91
CA THR A 232 -16.96 -35.11 -7.93
C THR A 232 -16.77 -36.43 -7.20
N GLU A 233 -17.62 -36.70 -6.20
CA GLU A 233 -17.66 -37.98 -5.47
C GLU A 233 -16.39 -38.30 -4.66
N GLN A 234 -15.64 -37.28 -4.25
CA GLN A 234 -14.37 -37.43 -3.53
C GLN A 234 -14.54 -37.64 -2.02
N ASN A 235 -15.58 -38.38 -1.62
CA ASN A 235 -15.91 -38.63 -0.20
C ASN A 235 -14.82 -39.40 0.53
N LYS A 236 -14.25 -40.44 -0.08
CA LYS A 236 -13.15 -41.23 0.52
C LYS A 236 -11.87 -40.43 0.69
N LEU A 237 -11.56 -39.57 -0.28
CA LEU A 237 -10.39 -38.70 -0.22
C LEU A 237 -10.54 -37.70 0.92
N LEU A 238 -11.70 -37.06 1.02
CA LEU A 238 -11.96 -36.10 2.09
C LEU A 238 -12.02 -36.77 3.46
N SER A 239 -12.72 -37.91 3.60
CA SER A 239 -12.82 -38.61 4.89
C SER A 239 -11.45 -39.11 5.36
N GLY A 240 -10.65 -39.69 4.45
CA GLY A 240 -9.26 -40.08 4.73
C GLY A 240 -8.41 -38.89 5.18
N TYR A 241 -8.56 -37.75 4.50
CA TYR A 241 -7.91 -36.50 4.90
C TYR A 241 -8.33 -36.08 6.32
N MET A 242 -9.63 -35.99 6.59
CA MET A 242 -10.17 -35.53 7.88
C MET A 242 -9.73 -36.44 9.04
N ASN A 243 -9.79 -37.75 8.82
CA ASN A 243 -9.31 -38.76 9.77
C ASN A 243 -7.82 -38.59 10.07
N SER A 244 -7.00 -38.37 9.04
CA SER A 244 -5.56 -38.16 9.20
C SER A 244 -5.21 -36.93 10.05
N LYS A 245 -6.09 -35.92 10.02
CA LYS A 245 -5.93 -34.68 10.79
C LYS A 245 -6.60 -34.72 12.15
N LYS A 246 -7.40 -35.75 12.45
CA LYS A 246 -8.26 -35.83 13.64
C LYS A 246 -9.19 -34.61 13.74
N ILE A 247 -9.71 -34.14 12.61
CA ILE A 247 -10.62 -32.99 12.55
C ILE A 247 -12.05 -33.52 12.60
N ASN A 248 -12.82 -33.06 13.59
CA ASN A 248 -14.20 -33.48 13.81
C ASN A 248 -15.24 -32.48 13.28
N CYS A 249 -14.84 -31.43 12.53
CA CYS A 249 -15.72 -30.28 12.27
C CYS A 249 -15.73 -29.73 10.83
N ILE A 250 -16.77 -28.92 10.60
CA ILE A 250 -17.33 -28.28 9.38
C ILE A 250 -16.31 -27.52 8.51
N THR A 251 -15.13 -27.17 9.05
CA THR A 251 -14.09 -26.47 8.29
C THR A 251 -13.33 -27.43 7.40
N ILE A 252 -13.83 -27.62 6.19
CA ILE A 252 -13.14 -28.36 5.13
C ILE A 252 -11.85 -27.59 4.78
N PRO A 253 -10.67 -28.24 4.85
CA PRO A 253 -9.42 -27.60 4.47
C PRO A 253 -9.45 -27.24 3.01
N SER A 254 -8.94 -26.05 2.72
CA SER A 254 -9.10 -25.47 1.40
C SER A 254 -8.10 -26.01 0.38
N TYR A 255 -6.88 -26.41 0.79
CA TYR A 255 -5.84 -26.86 -0.14
C TYR A 255 -4.87 -27.85 0.51
N PHE A 256 -4.57 -28.95 -0.17
CA PHE A 256 -3.46 -29.83 0.16
C PHE A 256 -2.83 -30.41 -1.12
N VAL A 257 -1.58 -30.87 -1.04
CA VAL A 257 -0.86 -31.45 -2.17
C VAL A 257 -0.50 -32.89 -1.86
N LEU A 258 -0.79 -33.76 -2.81
CA LEU A 258 -0.44 -35.17 -2.82
C LEU A 258 0.73 -35.42 -3.76
N ASP A 259 1.61 -36.35 -3.40
CA ASP A 259 2.54 -36.93 -4.36
C ASP A 259 1.91 -38.09 -5.16
N GLN A 260 2.71 -38.76 -5.99
CA GLN A 260 2.29 -39.90 -6.81
C GLN A 260 1.86 -41.15 -6.02
N THR A 261 2.15 -41.19 -4.72
CA THR A 261 1.75 -42.30 -3.83
C THR A 261 0.48 -41.99 -3.05
N GLY A 262 -0.03 -40.76 -3.17
CA GLY A 262 -1.14 -40.26 -2.36
C GLY A 262 -0.74 -39.80 -0.97
N LYS A 263 0.55 -39.59 -0.72
CA LYS A 263 1.05 -39.01 0.54
C LYS A 263 0.83 -37.50 0.53
N ILE A 264 0.33 -36.96 1.64
CA ILE A 264 0.20 -35.52 1.82
C ILE A 264 1.60 -34.91 2.01
N VAL A 265 2.07 -34.19 0.99
CA VAL A 265 3.38 -33.49 1.02
C VAL A 265 3.25 -32.01 1.36
N TYR A 266 2.04 -31.46 1.25
CA TYR A 266 1.72 -30.11 1.71
C TYR A 266 0.27 -30.04 2.19
N ASP A 267 0.04 -29.31 3.27
CA ASP A 267 -1.30 -29.04 3.81
C ASP A 267 -1.38 -27.56 4.20
N CYS A 268 -2.35 -26.85 3.61
CA CYS A 268 -2.58 -25.46 3.90
C CYS A 268 -3.52 -25.28 5.10
N LYS A 269 -2.94 -24.90 6.24
CA LYS A 269 -3.70 -24.61 7.48
C LYS A 269 -4.56 -23.34 7.41
N TYR A 270 -4.35 -22.45 6.44
CA TYR A 270 -4.97 -21.12 6.38
C TYR A 270 -5.79 -20.90 5.11
N PRO A 271 -7.11 -21.14 5.14
CA PRO A 271 -8.01 -21.00 4.00
C PRO A 271 -7.91 -19.66 3.27
N THR A 272 -7.78 -18.57 4.03
CA THR A 272 -7.84 -17.19 3.51
C THR A 272 -6.56 -16.78 2.78
N ALA A 273 -5.41 -17.30 3.22
CA ALA A 273 -4.10 -17.03 2.64
C ALA A 273 -3.55 -18.22 1.82
N GLY A 274 -4.36 -19.26 1.63
CA GLY A 274 -3.83 -20.54 1.19
C GLY A 274 -3.23 -20.54 -0.21
N ILE A 275 -3.79 -19.75 -1.12
CA ILE A 275 -3.26 -19.60 -2.48
C ILE A 275 -1.87 -18.96 -2.49
N PHE A 276 -1.62 -17.99 -1.60
CA PHE A 276 -0.31 -17.36 -1.47
C PHE A 276 0.73 -18.37 -0.99
N PHE A 277 0.42 -19.12 0.07
CA PHE A 277 1.33 -20.14 0.60
C PHE A 277 1.57 -21.30 -0.38
N LEU A 278 0.52 -21.69 -1.12
CA LEU A 278 0.62 -22.69 -2.16
C LEU A 278 1.55 -22.23 -3.30
N SER A 279 1.48 -20.96 -3.70
CA SER A 279 2.44 -20.38 -4.66
C SER A 279 3.87 -20.42 -4.16
N LEU A 280 4.10 -20.04 -2.89
CA LEU A 280 5.44 -20.14 -2.29
C LEU A 280 5.96 -21.57 -2.26
N TYR A 281 5.10 -22.54 -1.94
CA TYR A 281 5.45 -23.97 -1.97
C TYR A 281 5.91 -24.40 -3.37
N PHE A 282 5.12 -24.13 -4.41
CA PHE A 282 5.49 -24.49 -5.79
C PHE A 282 6.72 -23.75 -6.33
N ASN A 283 6.98 -22.53 -5.87
CA ASN A 283 8.22 -21.80 -6.19
C ASN A 283 9.46 -22.42 -5.54
N ARG A 284 9.33 -23.10 -4.40
CA ARG A 284 10.45 -23.81 -3.76
C ARG A 284 10.77 -25.14 -4.43
N LEU A 285 9.79 -25.84 -5.01
CA LEU A 285 10.03 -27.09 -5.74
C LEU A 285 10.91 -26.92 -7.00
N SER A 286 11.14 -25.69 -7.47
CA SER A 286 12.01 -25.37 -8.62
C SER A 286 13.48 -25.08 -8.26
N LYS A 287 13.89 -25.27 -7.01
CA LYS A 287 15.30 -25.22 -6.59
C LYS A 287 15.79 -26.60 -6.22
#